data_AF-A0A956J737-F1
#
_entry.id   AF-A0A956J737-F1
#
_cell.length_a   1.000
_cell.length_b   1.000
_cell.length_c   1.000
_cell.angle_alpha   90.00
_cell.angle_beta   90.00
_cell.angle_gamma   90.00
#
_symmetry.space_group_name_H-M   'P 1'
#
loop_
_entity.id
_entity.type
_entity.pdbx_description
1 polymer ?
#
loop_
_entity_poly.entity_id
_entity_poly.type
_entity_poly.pdbx_seq_one_letter_code
_entity_poly.pdbx_strand_id
1 'polypeptide(L)'
;PPPIGEYFDSPHPTGARRTAHIVEQAAFFTVRHASTMATVCLMLTALCFGIGVALLWLVANGQASPSAEPAFTQAAGALLAFVPTSEFLSLWSGYTRLRSVARRAVEHCGALARQESPDDEHVAFVVGSYDAGLAQGPPVPGLIYRLERDRLERAWAQHEAGPLAPASGGQHG
;
A
#
# COMPACT_ATOMS: atom_id res chain seq x y z
N PRO A 1 0.68 -5.06 -31.88
CA PRO A 1 0.15 -5.38 -30.53
C PRO A 1 -1.12 -4.55 -30.33
N PRO A 2 -2.25 -5.11 -29.89
CA PRO A 2 -3.38 -4.29 -29.48
C PRO A 2 -2.90 -3.32 -28.39
N PRO A 3 -3.40 -2.07 -28.33
CA PRO A 3 -3.07 -1.19 -27.23
C PRO A 3 -3.36 -1.95 -25.94
N ILE A 4 -2.37 -2.02 -25.05
CA ILE A 4 -2.60 -2.40 -23.66
C ILE A 4 -3.69 -1.41 -23.24
N GLY A 5 -4.92 -1.90 -23.06
CA GLY A 5 -6.15 -1.09 -23.11
C GLY A 5 -6.09 0.16 -22.24
N GLU A 6 -7.01 1.11 -22.44
CA GLU A 6 -7.15 2.38 -21.70
C GLU A 6 -6.93 2.20 -20.19
N TYR A 7 -5.66 2.15 -19.76
CA TYR A 7 -5.31 1.79 -18.37
C TYR A 7 -5.45 3.01 -17.47
N PHE A 8 -5.44 4.20 -18.08
CA PHE A 8 -5.70 5.48 -17.47
C PHE A 8 -6.38 6.40 -18.48
N ASP A 9 -7.69 6.55 -18.34
CA ASP A 9 -8.44 7.57 -19.06
C ASP A 9 -8.24 8.91 -18.37
N SER A 10 -7.49 9.77 -19.05
CA SER A 10 -7.36 11.16 -18.65
C SER A 10 -8.16 12.00 -19.65
N PRO A 11 -9.03 12.92 -19.19
CA PRO A 11 -9.81 13.79 -20.07
C PRO A 11 -8.94 14.88 -20.74
N HIS A 12 -7.66 14.97 -20.37
CA HIS A 12 -6.75 15.99 -20.86
C HIS A 12 -6.10 15.59 -22.20
N PRO A 13 -5.83 16.56 -23.10
CA PRO A 13 -5.06 16.30 -24.30
C PRO A 13 -3.63 15.86 -23.95
N THR A 14 -2.97 15.15 -24.85
CA THR A 14 -1.58 14.68 -24.66
C THR A 14 -0.63 15.82 -24.30
N GLY A 15 0.16 15.63 -23.24
CA GLY A 15 1.12 16.62 -22.72
C GLY A 15 1.42 16.42 -21.23
N ALA A 16 2.15 17.36 -20.62
CA ALA A 16 2.49 17.33 -19.19
C ALA A 16 1.27 17.23 -18.27
N ARG A 17 0.19 17.96 -18.58
CA ARG A 17 -1.05 17.94 -17.78
C ARG A 17 -1.69 16.56 -17.72
N ARG A 18 -1.79 15.88 -18.87
CA ARG A 18 -2.29 14.50 -18.95
C ARG A 18 -1.40 13.54 -18.17
N THR A 19 -0.08 13.69 -18.31
CA THR A 19 0.90 12.87 -17.59
C THR A 19 0.77 13.03 -16.08
N ALA A 20 0.67 14.28 -15.59
CA ALA A 20 0.46 14.57 -14.19
C ALA A 20 -0.84 13.94 -13.66
N HIS A 21 -1.96 14.04 -14.39
CA HIS A 21 -3.23 13.43 -13.99
C HIS A 21 -3.16 11.90 -13.92
N ILE A 22 -2.55 11.25 -14.92
CA ILE A 22 -2.34 9.78 -14.91
C ILE A 22 -1.50 9.35 -13.70
N VAL A 23 -0.41 10.07 -13.43
CA VAL A 23 0.50 9.74 -12.32
C VAL A 23 -0.16 10.03 -10.98
N GLU A 24 -0.97 11.09 -10.87
CA GLU A 24 -1.80 11.35 -9.69
C GLU A 24 -2.72 10.15 -9.40
N GLN A 25 -3.43 9.65 -10.42
CA GLN A 25 -4.33 8.50 -10.29
C GLN A 25 -3.57 7.24 -9.85
N ALA A 26 -2.45 6.95 -10.51
CA ALA A 26 -1.61 5.81 -10.17
C ALA A 26 -1.09 5.91 -8.73
N ALA A 27 -0.59 7.08 -8.34
CA ALA A 27 -0.10 7.35 -6.99
C ALA A 27 -1.22 7.25 -5.95
N PHE A 28 -2.44 7.69 -6.27
CA PHE A 28 -3.60 7.58 -5.40
C PHE A 28 -3.94 6.12 -5.09
N PHE A 29 -3.93 5.25 -6.11
CA PHE A 29 -4.12 3.81 -5.93
C PHE A 29 -2.99 3.21 -5.09
N THR A 30 -1.74 3.59 -5.34
CA THR A 30 -0.58 3.14 -4.57
C THR A 30 -0.68 3.54 -3.09
N VAL A 31 -1.12 4.76 -2.76
CA VAL A 31 -1.33 5.20 -1.36
C VAL A 31 -2.27 4.26 -0.63
N ARG A 32 -3.40 3.92 -1.25
CA ARG A 32 -4.42 3.06 -0.64
C ARG A 32 -3.92 1.63 -0.50
N HIS A 33 -3.33 1.07 -1.55
CA HIS A 33 -2.77 -0.28 -1.54
C HIS A 33 -1.68 -0.43 -0.48
N ALA A 34 -0.72 0.49 -0.46
CA ALA A 34 0.35 0.49 0.52
C ALA A 34 -0.18 0.68 1.96
N SER A 35 -1.27 1.42 2.15
CA SER A 35 -1.93 1.54 3.47
C SER A 35 -2.58 0.23 3.92
N THR A 36 -3.33 -0.43 3.04
CA THR A 36 -3.93 -1.75 3.32
C THR A 36 -2.84 -2.77 3.63
N MET A 37 -1.81 -2.87 2.79
CA MET A 37 -0.72 -3.84 2.97
C MET A 37 0.11 -3.57 4.22
N ALA A 38 0.41 -2.31 4.55
CA ALA A 38 1.05 -1.98 5.82
C ALA A 38 0.19 -2.47 6.99
N THR A 39 -1.12 -2.25 6.96
CA THR A 39 -2.02 -2.69 8.04
C THR A 39 -2.02 -4.22 8.17
N VAL A 40 -2.07 -4.95 7.05
CA VAL A 40 -1.98 -6.42 7.04
C VAL A 40 -0.64 -6.91 7.61
N CYS A 41 0.49 -6.36 7.18
CA CYS A 41 1.80 -6.72 7.70
C CYS A 41 1.92 -6.45 9.21
N LEU A 42 1.34 -5.34 9.70
CA LEU A 42 1.32 -5.02 11.13
C LEU A 42 0.46 -6.03 11.92
N MET A 43 -0.72 -6.42 11.41
CA MET A 43 -1.57 -7.42 12.04
C MET A 43 -0.87 -8.79 12.10
N LEU A 44 -0.20 -9.20 11.03
CA LEU A 44 0.57 -10.46 10.99
C LEU A 44 1.76 -10.42 11.95
N THR A 45 2.47 -9.28 12.01
CA THR A 45 3.54 -9.05 13.00
C THR A 45 3.02 -9.23 14.42
N ALA A 46 1.90 -8.58 14.76
CA ALA A 46 1.30 -8.68 16.08
C ALA A 46 0.83 -10.11 16.41
N LEU A 47 0.26 -10.82 15.42
CA LEU A 47 -0.15 -12.21 15.57
C LEU A 47 1.03 -13.14 15.83
N CYS A 48 2.09 -13.06 15.01
CA CYS A 48 3.31 -13.86 15.18
C CYS A 48 3.97 -13.59 16.54
N PHE A 49 4.06 -12.31 16.93
CA PHE A 49 4.57 -11.92 18.24
C PHE A 49 3.72 -12.50 19.38
N GLY A 50 2.39 -12.39 19.29
CA GLY A 50 1.46 -12.93 20.27
C GLY A 50 1.57 -14.45 20.43
N ILE A 51 1.68 -15.19 19.32
CA ILE A 51 1.92 -16.64 19.33
C ILE A 51 3.27 -16.96 20.00
N GLY A 52 4.33 -16.23 19.65
CA GLY A 52 5.65 -16.41 20.28
C GLY A 52 5.63 -16.21 21.79
N VAL A 53 4.97 -15.15 22.26
CA VAL A 53 4.79 -14.87 23.70
C VAL A 53 3.96 -15.96 24.38
N ALA A 54 2.86 -16.41 23.76
CA ALA A 54 2.01 -17.46 24.32
C ALA A 54 2.78 -18.79 24.46
N LEU A 55 3.57 -19.17 23.47
CA LEU A 55 4.43 -20.36 23.53
C LEU A 55 5.48 -20.24 24.63
N LEU A 56 6.17 -19.10 24.74
CA LEU A 56 7.13 -18.86 25.82
C LEU A 56 6.47 -18.92 27.20
N TRP A 57 5.26 -18.37 27.34
CA TRP A 57 4.51 -18.43 28.58
C TRP A 57 4.13 -19.87 28.95
N LEU A 58 3.70 -20.68 27.97
CA LEU A 58 3.42 -22.10 28.16
C LEU A 58 4.66 -22.88 28.58
N VAL A 59 5.83 -22.60 27.99
CA VAL A 59 7.10 -23.22 28.39
C VAL A 59 7.48 -22.83 29.82
N ALA A 60 7.29 -21.56 30.20
CA ALA A 60 7.66 -21.06 31.52
C ALA A 60 6.75 -21.57 32.66
N ASN A 61 5.47 -21.81 32.37
CA ASN A 61 4.47 -22.19 33.38
C ASN A 61 4.01 -23.65 33.29
N GLY A 62 4.27 -24.31 32.15
CA GLY A 62 4.06 -25.75 32.01
C GLY A 62 5.00 -26.45 32.98
N GLN A 63 4.44 -27.11 34.00
CA GLN A 63 5.23 -27.89 34.95
C GLN A 63 6.14 -28.84 34.18
N ALA A 64 7.44 -28.53 34.18
CA ALA A 64 8.41 -29.28 33.43
C ALA A 64 8.29 -30.75 33.83
N SER A 65 7.83 -31.57 32.89
CA SER A 65 8.08 -33.00 32.98
C SER A 65 9.59 -33.16 33.20
N PRO A 66 10.06 -34.05 34.09
CA PRO A 66 11.46 -34.09 34.51
C PRO A 66 12.49 -34.38 33.39
N SER A 67 12.04 -34.61 32.15
CA SER A 67 12.89 -34.57 30.97
C SER A 67 13.08 -33.12 30.47
N ALA A 68 14.32 -32.64 30.46
CA ALA A 68 14.68 -31.30 29.99
C ALA A 68 14.63 -31.13 28.45
N GLU A 69 14.67 -32.22 27.68
CA GLU A 69 14.62 -32.22 26.22
C GLU A 69 13.37 -31.54 25.59
N PRO A 70 12.13 -31.77 26.07
CA PRO A 70 10.94 -31.10 25.52
C PRO A 70 10.95 -29.58 25.69
N ALA A 71 11.57 -29.04 26.75
CA ALA A 71 11.60 -27.59 26.96
C ALA A 71 12.49 -26.87 25.93
N PHE A 72 13.64 -27.46 25.58
CA PHE A 72 14.56 -26.89 24.60
C PHE A 72 13.97 -26.89 23.18
N THR A 73 13.34 -27.98 22.77
CA THR A 73 12.68 -28.07 21.45
C THR A 73 11.51 -27.08 21.32
N GLN A 74 10.76 -26.86 22.39
CA GLN A 74 9.69 -25.85 22.43
C GLN A 74 10.24 -24.41 22.37
N ALA A 75 11.33 -24.12 23.09
CA ALA A 75 11.98 -22.82 23.03
C ALA A 75 12.57 -22.52 21.64
N ALA A 76 13.22 -23.51 21.00
CA ALA A 76 13.71 -23.40 19.64
C ALA A 76 12.57 -23.17 18.63
N GLY A 77 11.44 -23.87 18.80
CA GLY A 77 10.23 -23.65 18.00
C GLY A 77 9.66 -22.23 18.17
N ALA A 78 9.65 -21.70 19.40
CA ALA A 78 9.21 -20.33 19.65
C ALA A 78 10.13 -19.31 18.96
N LEU A 79 11.46 -19.49 19.00
CA LEU A 79 12.42 -18.62 18.31
C LEU A 79 12.22 -18.65 16.79
N LEU A 80 11.92 -19.81 16.21
CA LEU A 80 11.60 -19.93 14.78
C LEU A 80 10.32 -19.17 14.42
N ALA A 81 9.35 -19.07 15.34
CA ALA A 81 8.14 -18.27 15.14
C ALA A 81 8.41 -16.74 15.16
N PHE A 82 9.55 -16.28 15.67
CA PHE A 82 9.94 -14.86 15.63
C PHE A 82 10.57 -14.44 14.30
N VAL A 83 11.16 -15.35 13.53
CA VAL A 83 11.75 -15.05 12.20
C VAL A 83 10.76 -14.37 11.24
N PRO A 84 9.51 -14.85 11.05
CA PRO A 84 8.57 -14.16 10.17
C PRO A 84 8.20 -12.75 10.67
N THR A 85 8.35 -12.46 11.96
CA THR A 85 8.05 -11.14 12.52
C THR A 85 8.98 -10.06 11.96
N SER A 86 10.28 -10.34 11.81
CA SER A 86 11.21 -9.36 11.23
C SER A 86 10.95 -9.11 9.74
N GLU A 87 10.52 -10.15 9.01
CA GLU A 87 10.13 -10.03 7.60
C GLU A 87 8.88 -9.17 7.44
N PHE A 88 7.82 -9.43 8.21
CA PHE A 88 6.60 -8.62 8.16
C PHE A 88 6.83 -7.19 8.63
N LEU A 89 7.69 -6.97 9.61
CA LEU A 89 8.07 -5.63 10.05
C LEU A 89 8.83 -4.86 8.96
N SER A 90 9.74 -5.55 8.25
CA SER A 90 10.46 -4.98 7.11
C SER A 90 9.50 -4.62 5.98
N LEU A 91 8.54 -5.50 5.66
CA LEU A 91 7.48 -5.21 4.68
C LEU A 91 6.60 -4.03 5.11
N TRP A 92 6.18 -3.98 6.38
CA TRP A 92 5.44 -2.84 6.93
C TRP A 92 6.21 -1.52 6.74
N SER A 93 7.52 -1.52 7.03
CA SER A 93 8.36 -0.34 6.80
C SER A 93 8.44 0.03 5.31
N GLY A 94 8.59 -0.96 4.43
CA GLY A 94 8.59 -0.78 2.98
C GLY A 94 7.30 -0.14 2.47
N TYR A 95 6.14 -0.67 2.86
CA TYR A 95 4.83 -0.15 2.46
C TYR A 95 4.55 1.24 3.05
N THR A 96 4.97 1.52 4.29
CA THR A 96 4.79 2.86 4.88
C THR A 96 5.62 3.93 4.17
N ARG A 97 6.86 3.59 3.75
CA ARG A 97 7.69 4.46 2.90
C ARG A 97 7.05 4.67 1.53
N LEU A 98 6.62 3.58 0.88
CA LEU A 98 5.97 3.64 -0.43
C LEU A 98 4.71 4.52 -0.40
N ARG A 99 3.88 4.37 0.64
CA ARG A 99 2.72 5.22 0.90
C ARG A 99 3.10 6.70 0.99
N SER A 100 4.20 7.03 1.66
CA SER A 100 4.67 8.42 1.80
C SER A 100 5.16 9.00 0.46
N VAL A 101 5.89 8.23 -0.34
CA VAL A 101 6.30 8.66 -1.69
C VAL A 101 5.08 8.88 -2.57
N ALA A 102 4.16 7.92 -2.61
CA ALA A 102 2.95 8.02 -3.42
C ALA A 102 2.07 9.19 -2.98
N ARG A 103 1.95 9.48 -1.67
CA ARG A 103 1.17 10.63 -1.18
C ARG A 103 1.74 11.96 -1.68
N ARG A 104 3.06 12.12 -1.65
CA ARG A 104 3.72 13.31 -2.21
C ARG A 104 3.48 13.43 -3.72
N ALA A 105 3.52 12.32 -4.45
CA ALA A 105 3.21 12.31 -5.88
C ALA A 105 1.75 12.73 -6.15
N VAL A 106 0.77 12.23 -5.39
CA VAL A 106 -0.64 12.68 -5.48
C VAL A 106 -0.75 14.19 -5.27
N GLU A 107 -0.12 14.72 -4.22
CA GLU A 107 -0.18 16.15 -3.88
C GLU A 107 0.44 17.02 -4.97
N HIS A 108 1.65 16.69 -5.43
CA HIS A 108 2.37 17.45 -6.46
C HIS A 108 1.73 17.33 -7.84
N CYS A 109 1.41 16.11 -8.28
CA CYS A 109 0.78 15.89 -9.58
C CYS A 109 -0.64 16.47 -9.63
N GLY A 110 -1.42 16.38 -8.54
CA GLY A 110 -2.73 17.02 -8.48
C GLY A 110 -2.65 18.55 -8.52
N ALA A 111 -1.60 19.15 -7.93
CA ALA A 111 -1.35 20.58 -8.08
C ALA A 111 -0.97 20.95 -9.53
N LEU A 112 -0.10 20.16 -10.18
CA LEU A 112 0.33 20.37 -11.57
C LEU A 112 -0.82 20.14 -12.57
N ALA A 113 -1.67 19.15 -12.36
CA ALA A 113 -2.81 18.84 -13.24
C ALA A 113 -3.90 19.93 -13.24
N ARG A 114 -3.95 20.76 -12.19
CA ARG A 114 -4.84 21.93 -12.11
C ARG A 114 -4.28 23.18 -12.80
N GLN A 115 -2.99 23.20 -13.15
CA GLN A 115 -2.40 24.31 -13.90
C GLN A 115 -2.82 24.23 -15.37
N GLU A 116 -3.01 25.39 -16.00
CA GLU A 116 -3.38 25.46 -17.42
C GLU A 116 -2.24 24.97 -18.32
N SER A 117 -1.00 25.36 -17.98
CA SER A 117 0.24 25.00 -18.66
C SER A 117 1.32 24.55 -17.66
N PRO A 118 1.26 23.32 -17.12
CA PRO A 118 2.28 22.83 -16.22
C PRO A 118 3.63 22.70 -16.94
N ASP A 119 4.72 23.00 -16.21
CA ASP A 119 6.09 22.84 -16.70
C ASP A 119 6.45 21.36 -16.87
N ASP A 120 6.94 21.01 -18.07
CA ASP A 120 7.30 19.64 -18.44
C ASP A 120 8.44 19.09 -17.56
N GLU A 121 9.44 19.93 -17.23
CA GLU A 121 10.58 19.52 -16.40
C GLU A 121 10.13 19.18 -14.97
N HIS A 122 9.24 20.00 -14.41
CA HIS A 122 8.65 19.74 -13.09
C HIS A 122 7.85 18.42 -13.08
N VAL A 123 7.00 18.18 -14.09
CA VAL A 123 6.25 16.93 -14.18
C VAL A 123 7.21 15.74 -14.28
N ALA A 124 8.22 15.80 -15.15
CA ALA A 124 9.21 14.74 -15.30
C ALA A 124 9.96 14.45 -13.98
N PHE A 125 10.31 15.49 -13.21
CA PHE A 125 10.96 15.33 -11.92
C PHE A 125 10.08 14.58 -10.89
N VAL A 126 8.80 14.95 -10.79
CA VAL A 126 7.86 14.30 -9.85
C VAL A 126 7.62 12.84 -10.27
N VAL A 127 7.43 12.59 -11.56
CA VAL A 127 7.27 11.24 -12.12
C VAL A 127 8.50 10.39 -11.83
N GLY A 128 9.70 10.88 -12.15
CA GLY A 128 10.94 10.15 -11.90
C GLY A 128 11.15 9.83 -10.41
N SER A 129 10.78 10.75 -9.52
CA SER A 129 10.84 10.51 -8.07
C SER A 129 9.84 9.45 -7.61
N TYR A 130 8.63 9.44 -8.18
CA TYR A 130 7.61 8.44 -7.89
C TYR A 130 8.02 7.05 -8.40
N ASP A 131 8.49 6.95 -9.64
CA ASP A 131 8.94 5.70 -10.26
C ASP A 131 10.13 5.10 -9.51
N ALA A 132 11.10 5.93 -9.10
CA ALA A 132 12.21 5.48 -8.27
C ALA A 132 11.72 4.91 -6.92
N GLY A 133 10.71 5.53 -6.31
CA GLY A 133 10.10 5.03 -5.09
C GLY A 133 9.32 3.73 -5.28
N LEU A 134 8.58 3.60 -6.39
CA LEU A 134 7.91 2.36 -6.78
C LEU A 134 8.93 1.22 -6.96
N ALA A 135 10.03 1.48 -7.67
CA ALA A 135 11.06 0.49 -7.95
C ALA A 135 11.77 -0.02 -6.69
N GLN A 136 11.87 0.80 -5.64
CA GLN A 136 12.42 0.42 -4.34
C GLN A 136 11.38 -0.20 -3.40
N GLY A 137 10.10 -0.09 -3.73
CA GLY A 137 9.00 -0.56 -2.89
C GLY A 137 8.82 -2.08 -2.95
N PRO A 138 8.20 -2.69 -1.92
CA PRO A 138 7.80 -4.09 -1.99
C PRO A 138 6.74 -4.30 -3.10
N PRO A 139 6.75 -5.46 -3.79
CA PRO A 139 5.78 -5.74 -4.84
C PRO A 139 4.37 -5.88 -4.26
N VAL A 140 3.41 -5.20 -4.90
CA VAL A 140 2.00 -5.26 -4.49
C VAL A 140 1.36 -6.56 -5.00
N PRO A 141 0.71 -7.36 -4.14
CA PRO A 141 0.03 -8.58 -4.59
C PRO A 141 -1.14 -8.25 -5.51
N GLY A 142 -1.12 -8.79 -6.74
CA GLY A 142 -2.18 -8.54 -7.73
C GLY A 142 -3.57 -9.07 -7.34
N LEU A 143 -3.67 -9.92 -6.31
CA LEU A 143 -4.96 -10.32 -5.74
C LEU A 143 -5.64 -9.17 -5.00
N ILE A 144 -4.89 -8.40 -4.20
CA ILE A 144 -5.42 -7.28 -3.44
C ILE A 144 -5.96 -6.20 -4.39
N TYR A 145 -5.21 -5.93 -5.45
CA TYR A 145 -5.67 -5.01 -6.51
C TYR A 145 -6.99 -5.44 -7.13
N ARG A 146 -7.12 -6.73 -7.49
CA ARG A 146 -8.37 -7.25 -8.06
C ARG A 146 -9.55 -7.14 -7.10
N LEU A 147 -9.33 -7.32 -5.80
CA LEU A 147 -10.38 -7.23 -4.79
C LEU A 147 -10.76 -5.77 -4.47
N GLU A 148 -9.81 -4.84 -4.51
CA GLU A 148 -10.04 -3.44 -4.15
C GLU A 148 -10.39 -2.55 -5.36
N ARG A 149 -10.24 -3.04 -6.60
CA ARG A 149 -10.36 -2.25 -7.84
C ARG A 149 -11.62 -1.37 -7.87
N ASP A 150 -12.81 -1.95 -7.75
CA ASP A 150 -14.07 -1.19 -7.85
C ASP A 150 -14.21 -0.16 -6.72
N ARG A 151 -13.63 -0.43 -5.55
CA ARG A 151 -13.62 0.50 -4.42
C ARG A 151 -12.64 1.64 -4.68
N LEU A 152 -11.47 1.35 -5.27
CA LEU A 152 -10.50 2.36 -5.66
C LEU A 152 -11.05 3.29 -6.74
N GLU A 153 -11.63 2.73 -7.80
CA GLU A 153 -12.18 3.49 -8.91
C GLU A 153 -13.29 4.44 -8.44
N ARG A 154 -14.22 3.96 -7.62
CA ARG A 154 -15.24 4.81 -6.98
C ARG A 154 -14.63 5.94 -6.14
N ALA A 155 -13.58 5.62 -5.39
CA ALA A 155 -12.96 6.61 -4.53
C ALA A 155 -12.08 7.61 -5.29
N TRP A 156 -11.52 7.21 -6.43
CA TRP A 156 -10.87 8.12 -7.36
C TRP A 156 -11.88 9.07 -8.00
N ALA A 157 -13.02 8.55 -8.47
CA ALA A 157 -14.09 9.40 -9.01
C ALA A 157 -14.57 10.43 -7.98
N GLN A 158 -14.66 10.07 -6.69
CA GLN A 158 -14.96 11.00 -5.61
C GLN A 158 -13.84 12.04 -5.38
N HIS A 159 -12.58 11.61 -5.46
CA HIS A 159 -11.42 12.51 -5.35
C HIS A 159 -11.41 13.54 -6.48
N GLU A 160 -11.70 13.11 -7.71
CA GLU A 160 -11.74 13.96 -8.90
C GLU A 160 -12.92 14.94 -8.90
N ALA A 161 -14.09 14.51 -8.39
CA ALA A 161 -15.25 15.39 -8.23
C ALA A 161 -15.04 16.53 -7.22
N GLY A 162 -14.02 16.41 -6.35
CA GLY A 162 -13.68 17.40 -5.34
C GLY A 162 -14.68 17.51 -4.17
N PRO A 163 -14.39 18.35 -3.16
CA PRO A 163 -15.19 18.46 -1.92
C PRO A 163 -16.60 19.07 -2.09
N LEU A 164 -16.95 19.54 -3.29
CA LEU A 164 -18.14 20.35 -3.54
C LEU A 164 -19.15 19.71 -4.49
N ALA A 165 -18.94 18.46 -4.93
CA ALA A 165 -19.99 17.75 -5.65
C ALA A 165 -21.11 17.40 -4.64
N PRO A 166 -22.30 18.04 -4.67
CA PRO A 166 -23.40 17.60 -3.85
C PRO A 166 -23.66 16.14 -4.20
N ALA A 167 -23.78 15.28 -3.19
CA ALA A 167 -24.16 13.88 -3.38
C ALA A 167 -25.45 13.88 -4.20
N SER A 168 -25.34 13.64 -5.51
CA SER A 168 -26.46 13.58 -6.43
C SER A 168 -27.33 12.46 -5.89
N GLY A 169 -28.43 12.86 -5.26
CA GLY A 169 -29.27 12.00 -4.45
C GLY A 169 -29.59 10.74 -5.23
N GLY A 170 -29.04 9.62 -4.77
CA GLY A 170 -29.49 8.30 -5.16
C GLY A 170 -30.93 8.17 -4.70
N GLN A 171 -31.86 8.50 -5.60
CA GLN A 171 -33.20 7.96 -5.56
C GLN A 171 -33.06 6.45 -5.72
N HIS A 172 -33.04 5.75 -4.59
CA HIS A 172 -33.40 4.35 -4.53
C HIS A 172 -34.89 4.26 -4.86
N GLY A 173 -35.18 3.91 -6.11
CA GLY A 173 -36.45 3.29 -6.52
C GLY A 173 -36.34 1.78 -6.39
#